data_AF-A0A3P1XF21-F1
#
_entry.id   AF-A0A3P1XF21-F1
#
_cell.length_a   1.000
_cell.length_b   1.000
_cell.length_c   1.000
_cell.angle_alpha   90.00
_cell.angle_beta   90.00
_cell.angle_gamma   90.00
#
_symmetry.space_group_name_H-M   'P 1'
#
loop_
_entity.id
_entity.type
_entity.pdbx_description
1 polymer ?
#
loop_
_entity_poly.entity_id
_entity_poly.type
_entity_poly.pdbx_seq_one_letter_code
_entity_poly.pdbx_strand_id
1 'polypeptide(L)'
;RQLGDIWRRITEGEGYFHLCRAKDKYPVRIDHVIHYSDKSAVDDLRYALSYLAKQDQKELGIIWWHSRLPEKSNRGRPRHN
;
A
#
# COMPACT_ATOMS: atom_id res chain seq x y z
N ARG A 1 6.42 9.67 -19.75
CA ARG A 1 5.07 10.27 -19.91
C ARG A 1 3.97 9.22 -20.17
N GLN A 2 4.28 8.01 -20.66
CA GLN A 2 3.27 7.02 -21.09
C GLN A 2 2.45 6.30 -19.98
N LEU A 3 2.99 6.05 -18.79
CA LEU A 3 2.30 5.23 -17.77
C LEU A 3 1.05 5.91 -17.18
N GLY A 4 1.11 7.23 -16.95
CA GLY A 4 0.00 7.98 -16.37
C GLY A 4 -1.20 8.07 -17.32
N ASP A 5 -0.94 8.18 -18.62
CA ASP A 5 -2.00 8.23 -19.64
C ASP A 5 -2.68 6.86 -19.80
N ILE A 6 -1.90 5.78 -19.75
CA ILE A 6 -2.43 4.40 -19.75
C ILE A 6 -3.28 4.16 -18.50
N TRP A 7 -2.80 4.55 -17.32
CA TRP A 7 -3.52 4.39 -16.06
C TRP A 7 -4.85 5.13 -16.08
N ARG A 8 -4.83 6.41 -16.49
CA ARG A 8 -6.05 7.23 -16.64
C ARG A 8 -7.06 6.58 -17.57
N ARG A 9 -6.63 5.99 -18.69
CA ARG A 9 -7.52 5.31 -19.63
C ARG A 9 -8.15 4.06 -19.03
N ILE A 10 -7.39 3.24 -18.33
CA ILE A 10 -7.88 1.99 -17.73
C ILE A 10 -8.85 2.27 -16.58
N THR A 11 -8.61 3.34 -15.83
CA THR A 11 -9.46 3.72 -14.69
C THR A 11 -10.57 4.70 -15.07
N GLU A 12 -10.81 4.93 -16.36
CA GLU A 12 -11.83 5.88 -16.84
C GLU A 12 -11.72 7.29 -16.22
N GLY A 13 -10.50 7.73 -15.92
CA GLY A 13 -10.24 9.00 -15.26
C GLY A 13 -10.36 9.01 -13.73
N GLU A 14 -10.87 7.94 -13.10
CA GLU A 14 -11.02 7.87 -11.64
C GLU A 14 -9.74 7.48 -10.90
N GLY A 15 -8.79 6.86 -11.59
CA GLY A 15 -7.53 6.40 -11.02
C GLY A 15 -6.54 7.55 -10.85
N TYR A 16 -6.15 7.79 -9.60
CA TYR A 16 -5.05 8.70 -9.29
C TYR A 16 -3.71 8.07 -9.68
N PHE A 17 -2.95 8.77 -10.53
CA PHE A 17 -1.55 8.46 -10.81
C PHE A 17 -0.69 9.64 -10.34
N HIS A 18 -0.03 9.49 -9.20
CA HIS A 18 1.02 10.40 -8.77
C HIS A 18 2.35 9.67 -8.84
N LEU A 19 3.25 10.11 -9.72
CA LEU A 19 4.65 9.70 -9.64
C LEU A 19 5.23 10.32 -8.37
N CYS A 20 5.32 9.54 -7.29
CA CYS A 20 5.96 9.94 -6.05
C CYS A 20 7.43 10.23 -6.34
N ARG A 21 7.77 11.52 -6.50
CA ARG A 21 9.16 11.96 -6.47
C ARG A 21 9.64 11.92 -5.03
N ALA A 22 10.89 11.50 -4.81
CA ALA A 22 11.50 11.59 -3.50
C ALA A 22 11.38 13.04 -2.99
N LYS A 23 10.83 13.20 -1.79
CA LYS A 23 10.74 14.49 -1.12
C LYS A 23 11.68 14.43 0.08
N ASP A 24 12.61 15.37 0.19
CA ASP A 24 13.54 15.49 1.33
C ASP A 24 12.85 15.74 2.68
N LYS A 25 11.54 16.00 2.66
CA LYS A 25 10.73 16.24 3.87
C LYS A 25 10.43 14.98 4.68
N TYR A 26 10.65 13.79 4.13
CA TYR A 26 10.44 12.55 4.88
C TYR A 26 11.74 12.16 5.58
N PRO A 27 11.73 12.07 6.92
CA PRO A 27 12.94 11.77 7.70
C PRO A 27 13.44 10.33 7.49
N VAL A 28 12.60 9.48 6.88
CA VAL A 28 12.85 8.05 6.73
C VAL A 28 12.73 7.65 5.27
N ARG A 29 13.68 6.85 4.79
CA ARG A 29 13.75 6.29 3.44
C ARG A 29 13.35 4.82 3.46
N ILE A 30 12.27 4.45 2.78
CA ILE A 30 11.77 3.06 2.68
C ILE A 30 11.85 2.51 1.25
N ASP A 31 12.66 3.14 0.39
CA ASP A 31 12.79 2.85 -1.03
C ASP A 31 13.81 1.73 -1.35
N HIS A 32 14.10 0.86 -0.38
CA HIS A 32 15.12 -0.20 -0.48
C HIS A 32 14.65 -1.51 0.16
N VAL A 33 15.39 -2.59 -0.09
CA VAL A 33 15.11 -3.91 0.50
C VAL A 33 15.57 -3.92 1.96
N ILE A 34 14.66 -4.29 2.87
CA ILE A 34 14.91 -4.35 4.31
C ILE A 34 15.08 -5.80 4.74
N HIS A 35 16.12 -6.08 5.51
CA HIS A 35 16.30 -7.38 6.16
C HIS A 35 15.56 -7.41 7.51
N TYR A 36 14.86 -8.50 7.82
CA TYR A 36 14.00 -8.58 9.02
C TYR A 36 14.75 -8.47 10.36
N SER A 37 16.05 -8.77 10.38
CA SER A 37 16.90 -8.64 11.56
C SER A 37 17.37 -7.20 11.80
N ASP A 38 17.30 -6.33 10.80
CA ASP A 38 17.63 -4.92 10.93
C ASP A 38 16.49 -4.20 11.63
N LYS A 39 16.63 -4.05 12.96
CA LYS A 39 15.59 -3.43 13.78
C LYS A 39 15.39 -1.95 13.44
N SER A 40 16.45 -1.24 13.09
CA SER A 40 16.37 0.18 12.72
C SER A 40 15.53 0.37 11.46
N ALA A 41 15.83 -0.41 10.42
CA ALA A 41 15.08 -0.35 9.17
C ALA A 41 13.61 -0.80 9.33
N VAL A 42 13.36 -1.78 10.21
CA VAL A 42 11.98 -2.19 10.54
C VAL A 42 11.22 -1.09 11.30
N ASP A 43 11.87 -0.38 12.22
CA ASP A 43 11.23 0.71 12.97
C ASP A 43 10.95 1.93 12.08
N ASP A 44 11.85 2.21 11.14
CA ASP A 44 11.67 3.19 10.07
C ASP A 44 10.44 2.86 9.19
N LEU A 45 10.28 1.60 8.80
CA LEU A 45 9.09 1.15 8.08
C LEU A 45 7.82 1.31 8.91
N ARG A 46 7.85 0.95 10.20
CA ARG A 46 6.71 1.15 11.12
C ARG A 46 6.33 2.62 11.23
N TYR A 47 7.32 3.50 11.33
CA TYR A 47 7.10 4.94 11.35
C TYR A 47 6.41 5.42 10.08
N ALA A 48 6.87 5.01 8.90
CA ALA A 48 6.24 5.36 7.62
C ALA A 48 4.78 4.86 7.55
N LEU A 49 4.52 3.62 7.99
CA LEU A 49 3.16 3.07 8.04
C LEU A 49 2.25 3.86 9.00
N SER A 50 2.76 4.26 10.17
CA SER A 50 2.00 5.08 11.11
C SER A 50 1.55 6.41 10.48
N TYR A 51 2.37 6.99 9.61
CA TYR A 51 2.04 8.22 8.90
C TYR A 51 0.92 7.98 7.88
N LEU A 52 0.99 6.89 7.10
CA LEU A 52 -0.03 6.51 6.12
C LEU A 52 -1.38 6.14 6.75
N ALA A 53 -1.34 5.68 8.00
CA ALA A 53 -2.50 5.30 8.80
C ALA A 53 -3.14 6.47 9.57
N LYS A 54 -2.56 7.68 9.52
CA LYS A 54 -3.13 8.86 10.21
C LYS A 54 -4.56 9.11 9.78
N GLN A 55 -5.49 9.04 10.73
CA GLN A 55 -6.91 9.26 10.50
C GLN A 55 -7.18 10.68 10.01
N ASP A 56 -6.43 11.68 10.51
CA ASP A 56 -6.54 13.08 10.10
C ASP A 56 -6.26 13.31 8.60
N GLN A 57 -5.56 12.38 7.94
CA GLN A 57 -5.32 12.43 6.49
C GLN A 57 -6.42 11.76 5.66
N LYS A 58 -7.46 11.25 6.30
CA LYS A 58 -8.60 10.58 5.67
C LYS A 58 -9.83 11.48 5.76
N GLU A 59 -9.94 12.43 4.83
CA GLU A 59 -11.05 13.40 4.80
C GLU A 59 -12.43 12.73 4.76
N LEU A 60 -12.52 11.55 4.15
CA LEU A 60 -13.75 10.75 4.04
C LEU A 60 -13.87 9.67 5.14
N GLY A 61 -13.00 9.73 6.17
CA GLY A 61 -12.88 8.69 7.19
C GLY A 61 -12.19 7.41 6.68
N ILE A 62 -12.19 6.37 7.50
CA ILE A 62 -11.64 5.06 7.11
C ILE A 62 -12.59 4.42 6.09
N ILE A 63 -12.14 4.28 4.85
CA ILE A 63 -12.90 3.62 3.79
C ILE A 63 -12.81 2.11 4.00
N TRP A 64 -13.86 1.52 4.56
CA TRP A 64 -14.02 0.07 4.71
C TRP A 64 -14.79 -0.51 3.51
N TRP A 65 -14.19 -0.52 2.32
CA TRP A 65 -14.71 -1.35 1.23
C TRP A 65 -14.14 -2.75 1.35
N HIS A 66 -14.94 -3.68 1.86
CA HIS A 66 -14.61 -5.09 1.82
C HIS A 66 -14.91 -5.61 0.42
N SER A 67 -13.89 -6.01 -0.35
CA SER A 67 -14.11 -6.87 -1.51
C SER A 67 -14.91 -8.06 -1.02
N ARG A 68 -16.09 -8.36 -1.58
CA ARG A 68 -16.85 -9.57 -1.20
C ARG A 68 -15.91 -10.76 -1.35
N LEU A 69 -15.44 -11.31 -0.22
CA LEU A 69 -14.60 -12.48 -0.26
C LEU A 69 -15.49 -13.61 -0.77
N PRO A 70 -15.07 -14.35 -1.81
CA PRO A 70 -15.82 -15.52 -2.21
C PRO A 70 -15.88 -16.49 -1.04
N GLU A 71 -16.93 -17.31 -0.99
CA GLU A 71 -16.98 -18.41 -0.02
C GLU A 71 -15.69 -19.23 -0.10
N LYS A 72 -15.22 -19.66 1.07
CA LYS A 72 -13.98 -20.44 1.18
C LYS A 72 -14.08 -21.65 0.28
N SER A 73 -13.25 -21.70 -0.76
CA SER A 73 -13.19 -22.86 -1.63
C SER A 73 -12.63 -24.06 -0.85
N ASN A 74 -13.30 -25.22 -0.96
CA ASN A 74 -12.70 -26.51 -0.57
C ASN A 74 -11.64 -26.98 -1.57
N ARG A 75 -11.40 -26.22 -2.66
CA ARG A 75 -10.30 -26.48 -3.59
C ARG A 75 -9.00 -25.94 -3.00
N GLY A 76 -8.40 -26.74 -2.13
CA GLY A 76 -7.05 -26.54 -1.63
C GLY A 76 -6.37 -27.88 -1.46
N ARG A 77 -5.04 -27.89 -1.33
CA ARG A 77 -4.29 -29.10 -0.99
C ARG A 77 -4.85 -29.67 0.33
N PRO A 78 -5.26 -30.95 0.37
CA PRO A 78 -5.68 -31.58 1.61
C PRO A 78 -4.60 -31.40 2.68
N ARG A 79 -5.01 -30.94 3.86
CA ARG A 79 -4.12 -30.99 5.02
C ARG A 79 -4.17 -32.44 5.51
N HIS A 80 -3.04 -33.15 5.39
CA HIS A 80 -2.89 -34.42 6.08
C HIS A 80 -2.84 -34.13 7.59
N ASN A 81 -3.67 -34.85 8.34
CA ASN A 81 -3.50 -35.00 9.78
C ASN A 81 -2.44 -36.06 10.06
#